data_AF-A0A073J2G3-F1
#
_entry.id   AF-A0A073J2G3-F1
#
_cell.length_a   1.000
_cell.length_b   1.000
_cell.length_c   1.000
_cell.angle_alpha   90.00
_cell.angle_beta   90.00
_cell.angle_gamma   90.00
#
_symmetry.space_group_name_H-M   'P 1'
#
loop_
_entity.id
_entity.type
_entity.pdbx_description
1 polymer ?
#
loop_
_entity_poly.entity_id
_entity_poly.type
_entity_poly.pdbx_seq_one_letter_code
_entity_poly.pdbx_strand_id
1 'polypeptide(L)'
;MQKVSEDAGITAFIDKRGRSWNMASYTDMLCRTSSMQIFHQAKTNEYLAHGEDLVIVSSHSPTCDKCAPWNGKVLSLTGETPGYPTMEEAKAAGLFHPNCRHTYGLYIQEEELNIEEKHALNRYVSSDSYKINEKLRTRSQLTDDEKQFINLLDKALDKLPDYQGTVYRNITLDMASEEEFDNFARRHSVGNFVGYEGYTSTSKDKEGYIIDGDKIVLITMKVKHGKDINHFGYGIPEEQEVLLKRGAKFEITKAQLEDGKLFLTMEEKE
;
A
#
# COMPACT_ATOMS: atom_id res chain seq x y z
N MET A 1 -14.81 20.10 -48.22
CA MET A 1 -13.54 20.81 -48.38
C MET A 1 -13.66 21.66 -49.62
N GLN A 2 -13.53 22.99 -49.49
CA GLN A 2 -13.45 23.89 -50.65
C GLN A 2 -11.97 24.14 -50.96
N LYS A 3 -11.60 24.04 -52.25
CA LYS A 3 -10.25 24.29 -52.76
C LYS A 3 -10.01 25.81 -52.76
N VAL A 4 -8.87 26.27 -52.23
CA VAL A 4 -8.56 27.71 -52.12
C VAL A 4 -7.84 28.27 -53.37
N SER A 5 -7.23 27.41 -54.21
CA SER A 5 -6.73 27.82 -55.54
C SER A 5 -6.69 26.63 -56.52
N GLU A 6 -6.90 26.89 -57.81
CA GLU A 6 -6.87 25.84 -58.84
C GLU A 6 -5.45 25.46 -59.29
N ASP A 7 -4.50 26.41 -59.27
CA ASP A 7 -3.19 26.27 -59.92
C ASP A 7 -2.00 25.95 -58.98
N ALA A 8 -2.15 26.04 -57.65
CA ALA A 8 -1.03 25.88 -56.69
C ALA A 8 -1.12 24.66 -55.75
N GLY A 9 -1.99 23.68 -56.05
CA GLY A 9 -2.28 22.56 -55.16
C GLY A 9 -3.14 22.97 -53.94
N ILE A 10 -3.54 21.99 -53.12
CA ILE A 10 -4.36 22.26 -51.92
C ILE A 10 -3.43 22.74 -50.79
N THR A 11 -3.36 24.06 -50.58
CA THR A 11 -2.54 24.67 -49.52
C THR A 11 -3.33 25.00 -48.25
N ALA A 12 -4.66 25.12 -48.37
CA ALA A 12 -5.59 25.37 -47.28
C ALA A 12 -6.99 24.82 -47.59
N PHE A 13 -7.80 24.63 -46.55
CA PHE A 13 -9.21 24.28 -46.67
C PHE A 13 -10.04 24.86 -45.53
N ILE A 14 -11.36 24.93 -45.73
CA ILE A 14 -12.33 25.33 -44.71
C ILE A 14 -12.99 24.09 -44.11
N ASP A 15 -12.98 23.99 -42.78
CA ASP A 15 -13.64 22.89 -42.06
C ASP A 15 -15.17 23.09 -41.93
N LYS A 16 -15.87 22.07 -41.41
CA LYS A 16 -17.33 22.11 -41.24
C LYS A 16 -17.84 23.24 -40.33
N ARG A 17 -16.96 23.85 -39.52
CA ARG A 17 -17.27 24.97 -38.61
C ARG A 17 -16.85 26.31 -39.20
N GLY A 18 -16.46 26.36 -40.48
CA GLY A 18 -16.06 27.58 -41.16
C GLY A 18 -14.63 28.04 -40.86
N ARG A 19 -13.82 27.23 -40.16
CA ARG A 19 -12.43 27.62 -39.84
C ARG A 19 -11.53 27.34 -41.03
N SER A 20 -10.69 28.32 -41.38
CA SER A 20 -9.65 28.16 -42.39
C SER A 20 -8.42 27.50 -41.78
N TRP A 21 -7.93 26.45 -42.43
CA TRP A 21 -6.75 25.70 -42.02
C TRP A 21 -5.72 25.70 -43.14
N ASN A 22 -4.47 26.05 -42.83
CA ASN A 22 -3.37 25.66 -43.69
C ASN A 22 -3.07 24.16 -43.50
N MET A 23 -2.56 23.51 -44.54
CA MET A 23 -2.33 22.07 -44.51
C MET A 23 -1.31 21.62 -43.45
N ALA A 24 -0.26 22.40 -43.20
CA ALA A 24 0.79 22.03 -42.24
C ALA A 24 0.26 22.00 -40.80
N SER A 25 -0.43 23.06 -40.36
CA SER A 25 -1.03 23.18 -39.03
C SER A 25 -2.14 22.16 -38.80
N TYR A 26 -2.93 21.86 -39.85
CA TYR A 26 -3.92 20.79 -39.75
C TYR A 26 -3.25 19.42 -39.58
N THR A 27 -2.21 19.15 -40.36
CA THR A 27 -1.48 17.87 -40.30
C THR A 27 -0.80 17.68 -38.93
N ASP A 28 -0.11 18.70 -38.40
CA ASP A 28 0.50 18.61 -37.05
C ASP A 28 -0.55 18.38 -35.96
N MET A 29 -1.66 19.13 -35.99
CA MET A 29 -2.76 18.95 -35.05
C MET A 29 -3.35 17.54 -35.15
N LEU A 30 -3.59 17.05 -36.36
CA LEU A 30 -4.17 15.72 -36.61
C LEU A 30 -3.23 14.63 -36.10
N CYS A 31 -1.96 14.66 -36.50
CA CYS A 31 -0.96 13.68 -36.08
C CYS A 31 -0.83 13.63 -34.54
N ARG A 32 -0.71 14.78 -33.89
CA ARG A 32 -0.61 14.84 -32.42
C ARG A 32 -1.85 14.31 -31.73
N THR A 33 -3.03 14.74 -32.18
CA THR A 33 -4.30 14.35 -31.58
C THR A 33 -4.54 12.85 -31.76
N SER A 34 -4.32 12.31 -32.96
CA SER A 34 -4.49 10.88 -33.22
C SER A 34 -3.52 10.01 -32.43
N SER A 35 -2.24 10.41 -32.34
CA SER A 35 -1.26 9.69 -31.51
C SER A 35 -1.65 9.67 -30.03
N MET A 36 -2.15 10.80 -29.51
CA MET A 36 -2.62 10.87 -28.12
C MET A 36 -3.86 10.01 -27.89
N GLN A 37 -4.81 10.00 -28.83
CA GLN A 37 -5.99 9.13 -28.76
C GLN A 37 -5.62 7.65 -28.73
N ILE A 38 -4.67 7.23 -29.57
CA ILE A 38 -4.16 5.85 -29.58
C ILE A 38 -3.50 5.53 -28.24
N PHE A 39 -2.65 6.43 -27.72
CA PHE A 39 -1.99 6.25 -26.43
C PHE A 39 -3.00 6.11 -25.28
N HIS A 40 -4.01 6.99 -25.21
CA HIS A 40 -5.08 6.89 -24.22
C HIS A 40 -5.83 5.55 -24.35
N GLN A 41 -6.24 5.17 -25.56
CA GLN A 41 -6.97 3.91 -25.76
C GLN A 41 -6.12 2.70 -25.35
N ALA A 42 -4.82 2.69 -25.63
CA ALA A 42 -3.92 1.63 -25.21
C ALA A 42 -3.88 1.51 -23.68
N LYS A 43 -3.77 2.64 -22.96
CA LYS A 43 -3.80 2.65 -21.48
C LYS A 43 -5.14 2.20 -20.93
N THR A 44 -6.26 2.66 -21.49
CA THR A 44 -7.59 2.18 -21.09
C THR A 44 -7.69 0.67 -21.24
N ASN A 45 -7.26 0.12 -22.38
CA ASN A 45 -7.33 -1.32 -22.63
C ASN A 45 -6.46 -2.11 -21.63
N GLU A 46 -5.24 -1.63 -21.35
CA GLU A 46 -4.33 -2.25 -20.39
C GLU A 46 -4.92 -2.24 -18.97
N TYR A 47 -5.37 -1.08 -18.49
CA TYR A 47 -5.91 -0.94 -17.13
C TYR A 47 -7.17 -1.79 -16.94
N LEU A 48 -8.12 -1.74 -17.88
CA LEU A 48 -9.33 -2.56 -17.79
C LEU A 48 -9.04 -4.06 -17.90
N ALA A 49 -8.01 -4.47 -18.67
CA ALA A 49 -7.59 -5.87 -18.72
C ALA A 49 -7.05 -6.37 -17.36
N HIS A 50 -6.55 -5.48 -16.52
CA HIS A 50 -6.13 -5.76 -15.15
C HIS A 50 -7.25 -5.55 -14.12
N GLY A 51 -8.46 -5.19 -14.53
CA GLY A 51 -9.59 -4.92 -13.64
C GLY A 51 -9.53 -3.55 -12.96
N GLU A 52 -8.66 -2.65 -13.44
CA GLU A 52 -8.46 -1.32 -12.87
C GLU A 52 -9.35 -0.29 -13.57
N ASP A 53 -10.20 0.39 -12.81
CA ASP A 53 -11.16 1.36 -13.35
C ASP A 53 -10.82 2.83 -13.02
N LEU A 54 -9.98 3.08 -12.01
CA LEU A 54 -9.66 4.43 -11.57
C LEU A 54 -8.36 4.96 -12.17
N VAL A 55 -8.42 6.17 -12.73
CA VAL A 55 -7.26 6.86 -13.30
C VAL A 55 -7.18 8.30 -12.83
N ILE A 56 -5.96 8.81 -12.66
CA ILE A 56 -5.71 10.21 -12.31
C ILE A 56 -5.23 10.99 -13.52
N VAL A 57 -5.89 12.12 -13.80
CA VAL A 57 -5.53 13.01 -14.91
C VAL A 57 -4.27 13.81 -14.57
N SER A 58 -3.31 13.84 -15.48
CA SER A 58 -2.07 14.61 -15.33
C SER A 58 -2.36 16.09 -15.07
N SER A 59 -1.60 16.74 -14.19
CA SER A 59 -1.72 18.18 -13.94
C SER A 59 -0.52 18.93 -14.51
N HIS A 60 -0.76 20.06 -15.17
CA HIS A 60 0.32 20.95 -15.63
C HIS A 60 -0.13 22.42 -15.68
N SER A 61 0.86 23.31 -15.69
CA SER A 61 0.68 24.75 -15.88
C SER A 61 1.62 25.26 -16.99
N PRO A 62 1.17 26.15 -17.89
CA PRO A 62 -0.21 26.64 -18.03
C PRO A 62 -1.16 25.56 -18.58
N THR A 63 -2.45 25.65 -18.26
CA THR A 63 -3.52 24.78 -18.76
C THR A 63 -4.64 25.62 -19.36
N CYS A 64 -5.42 25.06 -20.28
CA CYS A 64 -6.56 25.76 -20.88
C CYS A 64 -7.82 25.63 -19.99
N ASP A 65 -8.79 26.51 -20.21
CA ASP A 65 -10.05 26.54 -19.44
C ASP A 65 -10.86 25.24 -19.51
N LYS A 66 -10.70 24.47 -20.61
CA LYS A 66 -11.39 23.19 -20.79
C LYS A 66 -10.80 22.08 -19.93
N CYS A 67 -9.48 22.08 -19.76
CA CYS A 67 -8.77 21.04 -19.02
C CYS A 67 -8.52 21.43 -17.56
N ALA A 68 -8.50 22.72 -17.23
CA ALA A 68 -8.28 23.20 -15.86
C ALA A 68 -9.17 22.51 -14.81
N PRO A 69 -10.47 22.27 -15.05
CA PRO A 69 -11.34 21.60 -14.09
C PRO A 69 -10.99 20.12 -13.83
N TRP A 70 -10.15 19.52 -14.66
CA TRP A 70 -9.81 18.09 -14.65
C TRP A 70 -8.37 17.82 -14.20
N ASN A 71 -7.53 18.85 -14.05
CA ASN A 71 -6.16 18.69 -13.56
C ASN A 71 -6.15 17.95 -12.21
N GLY A 72 -5.47 16.78 -12.15
CA GLY A 72 -5.33 16.00 -10.92
C GLY A 72 -6.60 15.28 -10.45
N LYS A 73 -7.71 15.34 -11.21
CA LYS A 73 -8.93 14.61 -10.85
C LYS A 73 -8.80 13.12 -11.12
N VAL A 74 -9.38 12.32 -10.23
CA VAL A 74 -9.56 10.88 -10.41
C VAL A 74 -10.88 10.64 -11.15
N LEU A 75 -10.82 9.83 -12.20
CA LEU A 75 -11.94 9.46 -13.05
C LEU A 75 -12.13 7.95 -13.06
N SER A 76 -13.38 7.50 -13.17
CA SER A 76 -13.70 6.12 -13.54
C SER A 76 -13.67 5.96 -15.07
N LEU A 77 -12.97 4.95 -15.58
CA LEU A 77 -12.84 4.67 -17.02
C LEU A 77 -14.16 4.18 -17.62
N THR A 78 -14.87 3.33 -16.90
CA THR A 78 -16.14 2.69 -17.33
C THR A 78 -17.39 3.42 -16.82
N GLY A 79 -17.26 4.19 -15.74
CA GLY A 79 -18.37 4.74 -14.97
C GLY A 79 -18.95 3.77 -13.93
N GLU A 80 -18.38 2.58 -13.76
CA GLU A 80 -18.88 1.57 -12.82
C GLU A 80 -18.44 1.82 -11.38
N THR A 81 -17.32 2.53 -11.15
CA THR A 81 -16.86 2.86 -9.79
C THR A 81 -17.61 4.07 -9.22
N PRO A 82 -18.47 3.90 -8.18
CA PRO A 82 -19.28 4.98 -7.65
C PRO A 82 -18.45 6.06 -6.96
N GLY A 83 -18.94 7.30 -6.96
CA GLY A 83 -18.31 8.43 -6.26
C GLY A 83 -17.25 9.18 -7.08
N TYR A 84 -16.94 8.71 -8.29
CA TYR A 84 -16.02 9.38 -9.21
C TYR A 84 -16.74 9.85 -10.49
N PRO A 85 -16.39 11.01 -11.05
CA PRO A 85 -16.85 11.40 -12.38
C PRO A 85 -16.28 10.46 -13.45
N THR A 86 -16.97 10.32 -14.58
CA THR A 86 -16.58 9.36 -15.60
C THR A 86 -15.62 9.96 -16.63
N MET A 87 -14.81 9.11 -17.25
CA MET A 87 -13.96 9.46 -18.39
C MET A 87 -14.79 9.99 -19.56
N GLU A 88 -16.00 9.48 -19.75
CA GLU A 88 -16.94 9.95 -20.78
C GLU A 88 -17.42 11.37 -20.49
N GLU A 89 -17.86 11.65 -19.25
CA GLU A 89 -18.27 12.99 -18.81
C GLU A 89 -17.15 14.01 -18.97
N ALA A 90 -15.92 13.64 -18.60
CA ALA A 90 -14.77 14.51 -18.73
C ALA A 90 -14.45 14.84 -20.20
N LYS A 91 -14.50 13.84 -21.10
CA LYS A 91 -14.33 14.04 -22.55
C LYS A 91 -15.44 14.92 -23.12
N ALA A 92 -16.69 14.70 -22.71
CA ALA A 92 -17.84 15.51 -23.13
C ALA A 92 -17.69 16.98 -22.68
N ALA A 93 -17.11 17.22 -21.50
CA ALA A 93 -16.77 18.55 -21.00
C ALA A 93 -15.54 19.19 -21.67
N GLY A 94 -14.83 18.47 -22.54
CA GLY A 94 -13.73 19.01 -23.36
C GLY A 94 -12.33 18.56 -22.95
N LEU A 95 -12.19 17.62 -22.01
CA LEU A 95 -10.91 16.97 -21.73
C LEU A 95 -10.44 16.20 -22.98
N PHE A 96 -9.12 16.22 -23.25
CA PHE A 96 -8.51 15.64 -24.45
C PHE A 96 -9.00 16.25 -25.79
N HIS A 97 -9.29 17.55 -25.79
CA HIS A 97 -9.55 18.29 -27.02
C HIS A 97 -8.35 18.25 -28.00
N PRO A 98 -8.52 18.66 -29.28
CA PRO A 98 -7.40 18.70 -30.23
C PRO A 98 -6.21 19.51 -29.71
N ASN A 99 -4.99 19.01 -29.90
CA ASN A 99 -3.73 19.53 -29.33
C ASN A 99 -3.61 19.51 -27.79
N CYS A 100 -4.50 18.83 -27.08
CA CYS A 100 -4.36 18.62 -25.64
C CYS A 100 -3.11 17.80 -25.32
N ARG A 101 -2.41 18.16 -24.23
CA ARG A 101 -1.20 17.48 -23.76
C ARG A 101 -1.46 16.60 -22.54
N HIS A 102 -2.70 16.58 -22.03
CA HIS A 102 -3.06 15.78 -20.87
C HIS A 102 -2.97 14.29 -21.18
N THR A 103 -2.47 13.56 -20.20
CA THR A 103 -2.53 12.11 -20.11
C THR A 103 -3.22 11.74 -18.81
N TYR A 104 -3.35 10.45 -18.54
CA TYR A 104 -3.75 9.94 -17.24
C TYR A 104 -2.94 8.70 -16.92
N GLY A 105 -2.76 8.43 -15.64
CA GLY A 105 -2.12 7.22 -15.12
C GLY A 105 -3.10 6.46 -14.24
N LEU A 106 -2.75 5.22 -13.91
CA LEU A 106 -3.47 4.42 -12.92
C LEU A 106 -3.55 5.19 -11.59
N TYR A 107 -4.74 5.25 -11.01
CA TYR A 107 -4.92 5.75 -9.64
C TYR A 107 -5.04 4.55 -8.72
N ILE A 108 -4.02 4.32 -7.91
CA ILE A 108 -4.04 3.31 -6.87
C ILE A 108 -4.71 3.95 -5.66
N GLN A 109 -5.92 3.49 -5.34
CA GLN A 109 -6.60 3.91 -4.13
C GLN A 109 -5.87 3.28 -2.94
N GLU A 110 -5.23 4.10 -2.11
CA GLU A 110 -4.76 3.64 -0.80
C GLU A 110 -6.01 3.22 -0.02
N GLU A 111 -6.15 1.93 0.30
CA GLU A 111 -7.28 1.43 1.07
C GLU A 111 -7.24 2.03 2.47
N GLU A 112 -7.94 3.14 2.68
CA GLU A 112 -8.13 3.67 4.02
C GLU A 112 -8.83 2.61 4.90
N LEU A 113 -8.33 2.46 6.12
CA LEU A 113 -9.01 1.68 7.14
C LEU A 113 -10.42 2.23 7.38
N ASN A 114 -11.42 1.37 7.38
CA ASN A 114 -12.77 1.75 7.79
C ASN A 114 -12.81 1.97 9.32
N ILE A 115 -13.94 2.50 9.82
CA ILE A 115 -14.07 2.85 11.24
C ILE A 115 -13.85 1.63 12.16
N GLU A 116 -14.38 0.46 11.80
CA GLU A 116 -14.26 -0.76 12.62
C GLU A 116 -12.82 -1.30 12.63
N GLU A 117 -12.13 -1.27 11.49
CA GLU A 117 -10.72 -1.64 11.35
C GLU A 117 -9.81 -0.68 12.14
N LYS A 118 -10.08 0.62 12.06
CA LYS A 118 -9.42 1.65 12.88
C LYS A 118 -9.60 1.39 14.37
N HIS A 119 -10.83 1.05 14.79
CA HIS A 119 -11.11 0.70 16.18
C HIS A 119 -10.38 -0.57 16.62
N ALA A 120 -10.33 -1.60 15.77
CA ALA A 120 -9.59 -2.82 16.07
C ALA A 120 -8.08 -2.54 16.22
N LEU A 121 -7.48 -1.83 15.28
CA LEU A 121 -6.06 -1.45 15.38
C LEU A 121 -5.77 -0.65 16.65
N ASN A 122 -6.60 0.36 16.96
CA ASN A 122 -6.46 1.17 18.16
C ASN A 122 -6.63 0.36 19.46
N ARG A 123 -7.62 -0.55 19.50
CA ARG A 123 -7.86 -1.46 20.63
C ARG A 123 -6.66 -2.35 20.91
N TYR A 124 -6.05 -2.89 19.84
CA TYR A 124 -4.87 -3.73 19.95
C TYR A 124 -3.68 -2.94 20.53
N VAL A 125 -3.35 -1.79 19.94
CA VAL A 125 -2.21 -0.95 20.33
C VAL A 125 -2.37 -0.39 21.75
N SER A 126 -3.59 -0.08 22.19
CA SER A 126 -3.81 0.60 23.48
C SER A 126 -3.74 -0.31 24.71
N SER A 127 -4.41 -1.47 24.70
CA SER A 127 -4.54 -2.29 25.92
C SER A 127 -4.68 -3.78 25.71
N ASP A 128 -5.21 -4.21 24.55
CA ASP A 128 -5.66 -5.58 24.39
C ASP A 128 -4.60 -6.51 23.77
N SER A 129 -3.46 -5.98 23.33
CA SER A 129 -2.33 -6.74 22.78
C SER A 129 -1.90 -7.89 23.71
N TYR A 130 -1.76 -7.63 25.02
CA TYR A 130 -1.37 -8.65 25.99
C TYR A 130 -2.41 -9.78 26.11
N LYS A 131 -3.68 -9.41 26.34
CA LYS A 131 -4.78 -10.36 26.56
C LYS A 131 -5.03 -11.24 25.34
N ILE A 132 -5.09 -10.62 24.15
CA ILE A 132 -5.39 -11.35 22.93
C ILE A 132 -4.24 -12.28 22.55
N ASN A 133 -2.99 -11.81 22.67
CA ASN A 133 -1.84 -12.63 22.33
C ASN A 133 -1.61 -13.76 23.34
N GLU A 134 -1.90 -13.57 24.62
CA GLU A 134 -1.84 -14.65 25.61
C GLU A 134 -2.84 -15.76 25.24
N LYS A 135 -4.09 -15.40 24.91
CA LYS A 135 -5.11 -16.38 24.49
C LYS A 135 -4.71 -17.09 23.19
N LEU A 136 -4.18 -16.38 22.21
CA LEU A 136 -3.69 -16.96 20.96
C LEU A 136 -2.51 -17.92 21.20
N ARG A 137 -1.53 -17.54 22.03
CA ARG A 137 -0.36 -18.37 22.37
C ARG A 137 -0.74 -19.65 23.11
N THR A 138 -1.68 -19.56 24.04
CA THR A 138 -2.15 -20.70 24.84
C THR A 138 -3.27 -21.50 24.17
N ARG A 139 -3.73 -21.06 23.00
CA ARG A 139 -4.88 -21.64 22.27
C ARG A 139 -6.15 -21.72 23.14
N SER A 140 -6.35 -20.70 23.96
CA SER A 140 -7.52 -20.55 24.82
C SER A 140 -8.79 -20.26 24.01
N GLN A 141 -9.96 -20.56 24.59
CA GLN A 141 -11.24 -20.27 23.96
C GLN A 141 -11.46 -18.76 23.82
N LEU A 142 -11.73 -18.31 22.59
CA LEU A 142 -12.05 -16.92 22.27
C LEU A 142 -13.56 -16.69 22.31
N THR A 143 -13.97 -15.53 22.83
CA THR A 143 -15.36 -15.06 22.73
C THR A 143 -15.68 -14.63 21.28
N ASP A 144 -16.96 -14.46 20.96
CA ASP A 144 -17.34 -14.02 19.61
C ASP A 144 -16.89 -12.57 19.32
N ASP A 145 -16.89 -11.69 20.33
CA ASP A 145 -16.29 -10.35 20.24
C ASP A 145 -14.79 -10.43 19.91
N GLU A 146 -14.05 -11.31 20.59
CA GLU A 146 -12.61 -11.48 20.36
C GLU A 146 -12.31 -12.02 18.96
N LYS A 147 -13.13 -12.95 18.45
CA LYS A 147 -13.01 -13.45 17.08
C LYS A 147 -13.28 -12.34 16.07
N GLN A 148 -14.32 -11.54 16.28
CA GLN A 148 -14.64 -10.41 15.40
C GLN A 148 -13.52 -9.36 15.43
N PHE A 149 -13.02 -9.04 16.62
CA PHE A 149 -11.88 -8.16 16.81
C PHE A 149 -10.64 -8.63 16.06
N ILE A 150 -10.26 -9.91 16.21
CA ILE A 150 -9.13 -10.50 15.50
C ILE A 150 -9.33 -10.41 13.98
N ASN A 151 -10.53 -10.71 13.48
CA ASN A 151 -10.82 -10.65 12.05
C ASN A 151 -10.73 -9.21 11.50
N LEU A 152 -11.22 -8.21 12.24
CA LEU A 152 -11.09 -6.81 11.86
C LEU A 152 -9.63 -6.33 11.89
N LEU A 153 -8.85 -6.79 12.89
CA LEU A 153 -7.44 -6.48 12.98
C LEU A 153 -6.65 -7.11 11.82
N ASP A 154 -6.89 -8.39 11.50
CA ASP A 154 -6.27 -9.05 10.35
C ASP A 154 -6.53 -8.27 9.05
N LYS A 155 -7.79 -7.86 8.81
CA LYS A 155 -8.16 -7.03 7.66
C LYS A 155 -7.47 -5.68 7.65
N ALA A 156 -7.40 -5.01 8.80
CA ALA A 156 -6.71 -3.73 8.91
C ALA A 156 -5.22 -3.86 8.56
N LEU A 157 -4.58 -4.94 9.01
CA LEU A 157 -3.19 -5.24 8.71
C LEU A 157 -2.97 -5.65 7.25
N ASP A 158 -3.93 -6.32 6.60
CA ASP A 158 -3.85 -6.67 5.18
C ASP A 158 -3.85 -5.45 4.25
N LYS A 159 -4.47 -4.35 4.69
CA LYS A 159 -4.47 -3.06 3.98
C LYS A 159 -3.18 -2.27 4.11
N LEU A 160 -2.35 -2.61 5.10
CA LEU A 160 -1.05 -1.98 5.27
C LEU A 160 -0.04 -2.55 4.27
N PRO A 161 0.80 -1.70 3.66
CA PRO A 161 1.88 -2.19 2.81
C PRO A 161 2.86 -3.04 3.63
N ASP A 162 3.45 -4.03 2.97
CA ASP A 162 4.49 -4.86 3.58
C ASP A 162 5.75 -4.05 3.85
N TYR A 163 6.19 -4.08 5.10
CA TYR A 163 7.50 -3.64 5.53
C TYR A 163 8.49 -4.79 5.42
N GLN A 164 9.52 -4.58 4.60
CA GLN A 164 10.65 -5.49 4.45
C GLN A 164 11.88 -4.88 5.12
N GLY A 165 12.47 -5.59 6.08
CA GLY A 165 13.60 -5.06 6.82
C GLY A 165 13.98 -5.86 8.06
N THR A 166 14.87 -5.28 8.86
CA THR A 166 15.24 -5.84 10.16
C THR A 166 14.43 -5.15 11.24
N VAL A 167 13.79 -5.93 12.09
CA VAL A 167 13.07 -5.45 13.28
C VAL A 167 13.59 -6.14 14.52
N TYR A 168 13.36 -5.52 15.66
CA TYR A 168 13.88 -5.93 16.95
C TYR A 168 12.75 -6.16 17.95
N ARG A 169 12.90 -7.17 18.78
CA ARG A 169 11.99 -7.47 19.88
C ARG A 169 12.78 -7.94 21.09
N ASN A 170 12.59 -7.24 22.19
CA ASN A 170 13.19 -7.56 23.47
C ASN A 170 12.09 -8.09 24.39
N ILE A 171 12.31 -9.25 25.02
CA ILE A 171 11.37 -9.82 26.00
C ILE A 171 12.10 -10.23 27.28
N THR A 172 11.41 -10.12 28.41
CA THR A 172 11.85 -10.70 29.68
C THR A 172 11.08 -11.98 29.97
N LEU A 173 11.76 -12.97 30.52
CA LEU A 173 11.21 -14.26 30.93
C LEU A 173 11.45 -14.47 32.43
N ASP A 174 11.40 -13.40 33.24
CA ASP A 174 11.73 -13.46 34.67
C ASP A 174 10.76 -14.33 35.47
N MET A 175 9.51 -14.46 35.00
CA MET A 175 8.52 -15.35 35.59
C MET A 175 8.70 -16.82 35.16
N ALA A 176 9.56 -17.11 34.19
CA ALA A 176 9.81 -18.46 33.74
C ALA A 176 10.78 -19.17 34.70
N SER A 177 10.51 -20.44 34.99
CA SER A 177 11.46 -21.34 35.64
C SER A 177 12.74 -21.51 34.80
N GLU A 178 13.81 -22.03 35.40
CA GLU A 178 15.03 -22.37 34.63
C GLU A 178 14.74 -23.38 33.52
N GLU A 179 13.91 -24.39 33.82
CA GLU A 179 13.53 -25.41 32.84
C GLU A 179 12.74 -24.81 31.65
N GLU A 180 11.81 -23.89 31.89
CA GLU A 180 11.06 -23.22 30.83
C GLU A 180 11.97 -22.35 29.95
N PHE A 181 12.94 -21.66 30.56
CA PHE A 181 13.93 -20.87 29.83
C PHE A 181 14.84 -21.75 28.97
N ASP A 182 15.34 -22.86 29.52
CA ASP A 182 16.15 -23.83 28.77
C ASP A 182 15.38 -24.46 27.62
N ASN A 183 14.10 -24.80 27.84
CA ASN A 183 13.22 -25.31 26.80
C ASN A 183 12.94 -24.25 25.72
N PHE A 184 12.81 -22.98 26.11
CA PHE A 184 12.73 -21.88 25.15
C PHE A 184 14.01 -21.78 24.32
N ALA A 185 15.19 -21.78 24.95
CA ALA A 185 16.48 -21.72 24.26
C ALA A 185 16.70 -22.90 23.31
N ARG A 186 16.35 -24.12 23.74
CA ARG A 186 16.42 -25.34 22.89
C ARG A 186 15.53 -25.23 21.66
N ARG A 187 14.28 -24.76 21.82
CA ARG A 187 13.38 -24.54 20.67
C ARG A 187 13.93 -23.49 19.71
N HIS A 188 14.64 -22.49 20.22
CA HIS A 188 15.27 -21.44 19.42
C HIS A 188 16.75 -21.74 19.09
N SER A 189 17.10 -23.00 18.86
CA SER A 189 18.43 -23.38 18.35
C SER A 189 18.53 -23.14 16.84
N VAL A 190 19.75 -22.86 16.36
CA VAL A 190 20.02 -22.61 14.93
C VAL A 190 19.49 -23.76 14.05
N GLY A 191 18.80 -23.41 12.97
CA GLY A 191 18.16 -24.35 12.04
C GLY A 191 16.75 -24.78 12.43
N ASN A 192 16.29 -24.48 13.66
CA ASN A 192 14.91 -24.74 14.03
C ASN A 192 13.95 -23.72 13.42
N PHE A 193 12.71 -24.16 13.21
CA PHE A 193 11.59 -23.30 12.83
C PHE A 193 10.72 -23.02 14.05
N VAL A 194 10.39 -21.75 14.26
CA VAL A 194 9.49 -21.27 15.32
C VAL A 194 8.32 -20.52 14.72
N GLY A 195 7.14 -20.68 15.31
CA GLY A 195 5.92 -19.99 14.89
C GLY A 195 5.31 -19.23 16.07
N TYR A 196 4.77 -18.05 15.80
CA TYR A 196 4.09 -17.23 16.79
C TYR A 196 2.59 -17.20 16.49
N GLU A 197 1.80 -17.92 17.28
CA GLU A 197 0.34 -18.02 17.12
C GLU A 197 -0.39 -16.69 17.32
N GLY A 198 0.21 -15.77 18.09
CA GLY A 198 -0.27 -14.40 18.28
C GLY A 198 0.46 -13.40 17.38
N TYR A 199 -0.05 -12.18 17.36
CA TYR A 199 0.64 -11.04 16.74
C TYR A 199 1.95 -10.77 17.48
N THR A 200 2.95 -10.29 16.75
CA THR A 200 4.28 -10.01 17.32
C THR A 200 4.64 -8.54 17.10
N SER A 201 4.55 -7.75 18.16
CA SER A 201 5.00 -6.34 18.16
C SER A 201 6.52 -6.28 18.11
N THR A 202 7.05 -5.45 17.21
CA THR A 202 8.50 -5.28 17.01
C THR A 202 8.80 -3.81 16.73
N SER A 203 10.06 -3.41 16.86
CA SER A 203 10.52 -2.05 16.55
C SER A 203 11.52 -2.04 15.42
N LYS A 204 11.60 -0.94 14.67
CA LYS A 204 12.73 -0.67 13.78
C LYS A 204 13.98 -0.24 14.56
N ASP A 205 13.81 0.23 15.79
CA ASP A 205 14.90 0.64 16.66
C ASP A 205 15.35 -0.52 17.57
N LYS A 206 16.64 -0.80 17.55
CA LYS A 206 17.27 -1.82 18.40
C LYS A 206 17.32 -1.36 19.86
N GLU A 207 17.46 -0.06 20.08
CA GLU A 207 17.64 0.56 21.41
C GLU A 207 16.34 1.15 21.98
N GLY A 208 15.27 1.17 21.18
CA GLY A 208 14.00 1.82 21.52
C GLY A 208 13.25 1.21 22.72
N TYR A 209 13.60 -0.01 23.14
CA TYR A 209 13.02 -0.68 24.31
C TYR A 209 14.10 -1.22 25.23
N ILE A 210 14.42 -0.46 26.27
CA ILE A 210 15.25 -0.91 27.39
C ILE A 210 14.37 -1.79 28.26
N ILE A 211 14.78 -3.05 28.42
CA ILE A 211 14.16 -3.99 29.37
C ILE A 211 15.16 -4.31 30.48
N ASP A 212 14.63 -4.42 31.70
CA ASP A 212 15.37 -4.80 32.90
C ASP A 212 14.84 -6.15 33.39
N GLY A 213 15.73 -6.99 33.92
CA GLY A 213 15.40 -8.36 34.33
C GLY A 213 16.59 -9.31 34.27
N ASP A 214 16.41 -10.50 34.84
CA ASP A 214 17.45 -11.52 34.95
C ASP A 214 17.50 -12.42 33.70
N LYS A 215 16.34 -12.67 33.08
CA LYS A 215 16.22 -13.55 31.90
C LYS A 215 15.77 -12.76 30.68
N ILE A 216 16.73 -12.11 30.04
CA ILE A 216 16.50 -11.26 28.88
C ILE A 216 16.72 -12.03 27.57
N VAL A 217 15.78 -11.91 26.64
CA VAL A 217 15.92 -12.41 25.27
C VAL A 217 15.85 -11.24 24.30
N LEU A 218 16.92 -11.05 23.52
CA LEU A 218 17.01 -10.03 22.47
C LEU A 218 16.88 -10.70 21.11
N ILE A 219 15.86 -10.32 20.36
CA ILE A 219 15.51 -10.97 19.10
C ILE A 219 15.69 -9.97 17.97
N THR A 220 16.51 -10.34 16.99
CA THR A 220 16.64 -9.65 15.70
C THR A 220 15.92 -10.47 14.64
N MET A 221 14.96 -9.87 13.95
CA MET A 221 14.09 -10.56 13.00
C MET A 221 14.23 -9.90 11.62
N LYS A 222 14.58 -10.66 10.59
CA LYS A 222 14.46 -10.19 9.20
C LYS A 222 13.07 -10.57 8.69
N VAL A 223 12.28 -9.56 8.35
CA VAL A 223 10.87 -9.71 7.98
C VAL A 223 10.64 -9.24 6.55
N LYS A 224 9.67 -9.88 5.90
CA LYS A 224 9.15 -9.56 4.57
C LYS A 224 7.72 -9.03 4.64
N HIS A 225 6.94 -9.44 5.64
CA HIS A 225 5.51 -9.10 5.74
C HIS A 225 5.17 -8.36 7.05
N GLY A 226 6.13 -7.57 7.57
CA GLY A 226 5.85 -6.69 8.70
C GLY A 226 4.86 -5.59 8.32
N LYS A 227 4.06 -5.09 9.26
CA LYS A 227 3.10 -4.01 9.02
C LYS A 227 3.47 -2.80 9.86
N ASP A 228 3.90 -1.72 9.22
CA ASP A 228 4.21 -0.46 9.92
C ASP A 228 2.91 0.26 10.31
N ILE A 229 2.57 0.20 11.58
CA ILE A 229 1.29 0.74 12.08
C ILE A 229 1.29 2.27 12.17
N ASN A 230 2.47 2.91 12.12
CA ASN A 230 2.59 4.38 12.08
C ASN A 230 2.10 4.96 10.76
N HIS A 231 1.94 4.14 9.71
CA HIS A 231 1.46 4.56 8.40
C HIS A 231 0.13 5.33 8.46
N PHE A 232 -0.77 4.91 9.36
CA PHE A 232 -2.07 5.57 9.57
C PHE A 232 -2.09 6.49 10.80
N GLY A 233 -0.93 6.80 11.39
CA GLY A 233 -0.84 7.60 12.62
C GLY A 233 -1.28 6.86 13.88
N TYR A 234 -1.29 5.52 13.85
CA TYR A 234 -1.50 4.68 15.04
C TYR A 234 -0.16 4.19 15.59
N GLY A 235 -0.10 3.95 16.90
CA GLY A 235 1.17 3.65 17.59
C GLY A 235 1.79 4.89 18.22
N ILE A 236 2.89 4.69 18.92
CA ILE A 236 3.72 5.75 19.47
C ILE A 236 4.82 6.00 18.42
N PRO A 237 4.87 7.18 17.76
CA PRO A 237 5.81 7.44 16.66
C PRO A 237 7.27 7.15 17.01
N GLU A 238 7.64 7.38 18.27
CA GLU A 238 8.97 7.13 18.83
C GLU A 238 9.32 5.63 18.87
N GLU A 239 8.32 4.75 18.97
CA GLU A 239 8.51 3.30 19.05
C GLU A 239 8.79 2.66 17.69
N GLN A 240 8.49 3.38 16.59
CA GLN A 240 8.65 2.90 15.21
C GLN A 240 8.13 1.46 15.02
N GLU A 241 6.95 1.19 15.59
CA GLU A 241 6.42 -0.17 15.69
C GLU A 241 6.11 -0.78 14.31
N VAL A 242 6.59 -2.00 14.12
CA VAL A 242 6.22 -2.89 13.02
C VAL A 242 5.53 -4.12 13.62
N LEU A 243 4.27 -4.33 13.28
CA LEU A 243 3.49 -5.44 13.77
C LEU A 243 3.55 -6.61 12.79
N LEU A 244 3.88 -7.81 13.28
CA LEU A 244 3.80 -9.04 12.50
C LEU A 244 2.45 -9.71 12.74
N LYS A 245 1.80 -10.14 11.65
CA LYS A 245 0.54 -10.87 11.72
C LYS A 245 0.71 -12.17 12.51
N ARG A 246 -0.38 -12.60 13.13
CA ARG A 246 -0.46 -13.89 13.81
C ARG A 246 -0.17 -15.06 12.86
N GLY A 247 0.48 -16.09 13.38
CA GLY A 247 0.88 -17.27 12.60
C GLY A 247 2.20 -17.10 11.84
N ALA A 248 2.91 -15.99 12.01
CA ALA A 248 4.21 -15.76 11.39
C ALA A 248 5.22 -16.83 11.83
N LYS A 249 6.02 -17.30 10.86
CA LYS A 249 7.01 -18.37 11.04
C LYS A 249 8.40 -17.87 10.74
N PHE A 250 9.37 -18.37 11.48
CA PHE A 250 10.75 -17.95 11.42
C PHE A 250 11.69 -19.13 11.49
N GLU A 251 12.78 -19.08 10.73
CA GLU A 251 13.93 -19.96 10.91
C GLU A 251 14.98 -19.25 11.77
N ILE A 252 15.51 -19.94 12.78
CA ILE A 252 16.59 -19.40 13.61
C ILE A 252 17.92 -19.53 12.86
N THR A 253 18.55 -18.40 12.58
CA THR A 253 19.85 -18.33 11.88
C THR A 253 21.01 -18.13 12.84
N LYS A 254 20.77 -17.58 14.03
CA LYS A 254 21.78 -17.40 15.07
C LYS A 254 21.16 -17.50 16.46
N ALA A 255 21.83 -18.17 17.39
CA ALA A 255 21.46 -18.22 18.80
C ALA A 255 22.73 -18.21 19.66
N GLN A 256 22.83 -17.27 20.61
CA GLN A 256 23.97 -17.13 21.52
C GLN A 256 23.47 -16.78 22.93
N LEU A 257 24.00 -17.46 23.94
CA LEU A 257 23.76 -17.14 25.35
C LEU A 257 25.03 -16.49 25.92
N GLU A 258 24.94 -15.21 26.29
CA GLU A 258 26.06 -14.42 26.82
C GLU A 258 25.57 -13.65 28.05
N ASP A 259 26.28 -13.76 29.18
CA ASP A 259 25.96 -13.06 30.44
C ASP A 259 24.50 -13.22 30.90
N GLY A 260 23.93 -14.42 30.74
CA GLY A 260 22.53 -14.72 31.09
C GLY A 260 21.49 -14.19 30.08
N LYS A 261 21.92 -13.52 29.01
CA LYS A 261 21.06 -12.99 27.95
C LYS A 261 21.10 -13.87 26.71
N LEU A 262 19.93 -14.17 26.16
CA LEU A 262 19.80 -14.95 24.93
C LEU A 262 19.63 -14.02 23.72
N PHE A 263 20.61 -14.03 22.84
CA PHE A 263 20.59 -13.29 21.57
C PHE A 263 20.15 -14.21 20.44
N LEU A 264 19.06 -13.86 19.77
CA LEU A 264 18.49 -14.61 18.67
C LEU A 264 18.50 -13.77 17.39
N THR A 265 18.86 -14.40 16.27
CA THR A 265 18.59 -13.87 14.93
C THR A 265 17.76 -14.88 14.17
N MET A 266 16.71 -14.39 13.51
CA MET A 266 15.78 -15.23 12.77
C MET A 266 15.29 -14.55 11.50
N GLU A 267 14.90 -15.36 10.52
CA GLU A 267 14.42 -14.89 9.21
C GLU A 267 13.02 -15.43 8.95
N GLU A 268 12.12 -14.57 8.50
CA GLU A 268 10.74 -14.92 8.19
C GLU A 268 10.67 -15.93 7.04
N LYS A 269 9.79 -16.91 7.19
CA LYS A 269 9.49 -17.95 6.21
C LYS A 269 8.00 -17.97 5.91
N GLU A 270 7.69 -18.29 4.65
CA GLU A 270 6.31 -18.49 4.16
C GLU A 270 5.67 -19.75 4.76
#